data_AF-A0A9D5UJZ6-F1
#
_entry.id   AF-A0A9D5UJZ6-F1
#
_cell.length_a   1.000
_cell.length_b   1.000
_cell.length_c   1.000
_cell.angle_alpha   90.00
_cell.angle_beta   90.00
_cell.angle_gamma   90.00
#
_symmetry.space_group_name_H-M   'P 1'
#
loop_
_entity.id
_entity.type
_entity.pdbx_description
1 polymer ?
#
loop_
_entity_poly.entity_id
_entity_poly.type
_entity_poly.pdbx_seq_one_letter_code
_entity_poly.pdbx_strand_id
1 'polypeptide(L)'
;LLFLLSVIGLFTTFCSDSAEVDDFKNLLPYSGSVSQMEPRDKLRNLDIPAVYIDKGAWHGFHLPDNPSDFGGFVGPLIIAQEYSVYFSNNIQKLQLFDVTMNHSRSLSSAKSKQIFSQPDNLVQIFTWDDLSVSLSLSYH
;
A
#
# COMPACT_ATOMS: atom_id res chain seq x y z
N LEU A 1 3.86 -47.78 55.69
CA LEU A 1 3.09 -47.43 54.49
C LEU A 1 3.35 -45.96 54.20
N LEU A 2 4.28 -45.63 53.29
CA LEU A 2 4.58 -44.25 52.89
C LEU A 2 3.78 -43.95 51.61
N PHE A 3 2.93 -42.93 51.63
CA PHE A 3 2.23 -42.42 50.45
C PHE A 3 3.10 -41.35 49.77
N LEU A 4 3.52 -41.60 48.53
CA LEU A 4 4.12 -40.60 47.66
C LEU A 4 2.99 -39.83 46.96
N LEU A 5 2.85 -38.52 47.22
CA LEU A 5 1.99 -37.65 46.42
C LEU A 5 2.75 -37.24 45.16
N SER A 6 2.26 -37.65 43.98
CA SER A 6 2.73 -37.19 42.69
C SER A 6 2.05 -35.86 42.34
N VAL A 7 2.82 -34.79 42.21
CA VAL A 7 2.35 -33.50 41.69
C VAL A 7 2.34 -33.59 40.16
N ILE A 8 1.15 -33.53 39.56
CA ILE A 8 0.99 -33.42 38.10
C ILE A 8 1.04 -31.93 37.75
N GLY A 9 2.15 -31.50 37.15
CA GLY A 9 2.30 -30.16 36.59
C GLY A 9 1.54 -30.06 35.27
N LEU A 10 0.54 -29.17 35.21
CA LEU A 10 -0.19 -28.84 34.00
C LEU A 10 0.68 -27.88 33.16
N PHE A 11 1.35 -28.41 32.13
CA PHE A 11 2.04 -27.58 31.14
C PHE A 11 0.99 -26.90 30.26
N THR A 12 0.71 -25.62 30.52
CA THR A 12 -0.02 -24.76 29.58
C THR A 12 0.94 -24.35 28.49
N THR A 13 0.84 -24.97 27.31
CA THR A 13 1.56 -24.53 26.11
C THR A 13 0.98 -23.19 25.68
N PHE A 14 1.74 -22.11 25.87
CA PHE A 14 1.45 -20.83 25.21
C PHE A 14 1.84 -20.99 23.73
N CYS A 15 0.85 -21.05 22.85
CA CYS A 15 1.09 -20.88 21.42
C CYS A 15 1.34 -19.38 21.20
N SER A 16 2.55 -19.02 20.78
CA SER A 16 2.83 -17.66 20.32
C SER A 16 2.29 -17.56 18.90
N ASP A 17 1.23 -16.78 18.70
CA ASP A 17 0.79 -16.42 17.35
C ASP A 17 1.81 -15.44 16.78
N SER A 18 2.49 -15.81 15.69
CA SER A 18 3.41 -14.90 15.01
C SER A 18 2.59 -13.97 14.13
N ALA A 19 2.70 -12.65 14.37
CA ALA A 19 2.05 -11.68 13.51
C ALA A 19 2.60 -11.78 12.08
N GLU A 20 1.69 -11.88 11.12
CA GLU A 20 2.00 -11.96 9.69
C GLU A 20 1.92 -10.56 9.06
N VAL A 21 2.61 -10.33 7.94
CA VAL A 21 2.61 -9.03 7.23
C VAL A 21 1.17 -8.57 6.88
N ASP A 22 0.31 -9.55 6.59
CA ASP A 22 -1.09 -9.32 6.26
C ASP A 22 -1.91 -8.75 7.42
N ASP A 23 -1.48 -8.95 8.67
CA ASP A 23 -2.13 -8.38 9.86
C ASP A 23 -1.96 -6.85 9.95
N PHE A 24 -1.02 -6.30 9.18
CA PHE A 24 -0.64 -4.88 9.21
C PHE A 24 -1.06 -4.11 7.94
N LYS A 25 -2.00 -4.65 7.16
CA LYS A 25 -2.53 -3.94 5.99
C LYS A 25 -3.14 -2.60 6.39
N ASN A 26 -2.78 -1.54 5.67
CA ASN A 26 -3.32 -0.19 5.86
C ASN A 26 -3.16 0.36 7.29
N LEU A 27 -2.04 0.04 7.94
CA LEU A 27 -1.72 0.57 9.27
C LEU A 27 -1.63 2.11 9.29
N LEU A 28 -1.19 2.71 8.18
CA LEU A 28 -1.09 4.15 7.99
C LEU A 28 -1.90 4.62 6.77
N PRO A 29 -2.37 5.89 6.75
CA PRO A 29 -3.20 6.42 5.68
C PRO A 29 -2.36 6.85 4.46
N TYR A 30 -1.93 5.89 3.65
CA TYR A 30 -1.11 6.14 2.46
C TYR A 30 -1.88 6.59 1.22
N SER A 31 -3.22 6.59 1.25
CA SER A 31 -4.04 6.93 0.09
C SER A 31 -4.25 8.43 -0.06
N GLY A 32 -4.17 8.94 -1.28
CA GLY A 32 -4.48 10.33 -1.59
C GLY A 32 -4.31 10.67 -3.07
N SER A 33 -4.44 11.96 -3.38
CA SER A 33 -4.20 12.55 -4.69
C SER A 33 -3.41 13.86 -4.55
N VAL A 34 -2.67 14.21 -5.59
CA VAL A 34 -1.78 15.37 -5.60
C VAL A 34 -2.09 16.23 -6.82
N SER A 35 -2.60 17.43 -6.59
CA SER A 35 -2.92 18.40 -7.65
C SER A 35 -1.95 19.59 -7.70
N GLN A 36 -1.09 19.72 -6.69
CA GLN A 36 -0.17 20.84 -6.49
C GLN A 36 1.17 20.32 -6.00
N MET A 37 2.23 21.12 -6.18
CA MET A 37 3.59 20.76 -5.76
C MET A 37 3.74 20.69 -4.23
N GLU A 38 3.02 21.56 -3.50
CA GLU A 38 3.06 21.64 -2.04
C GLU A 38 1.64 21.64 -1.44
N PRO A 39 0.90 20.53 -1.54
CA PRO A 39 -0.38 20.39 -0.85
C PRO A 39 -0.08 20.32 0.65
N ARG A 40 -0.73 21.20 1.42
CA ARG A 40 -0.46 21.40 2.84
C ARG A 40 -1.73 21.64 3.63
N ASP A 41 -1.78 21.03 4.81
CA ASP A 41 -2.86 21.25 5.76
C ASP A 41 -2.74 22.64 6.41
N LYS A 42 -3.70 23.00 7.26
CA LYS A 42 -3.72 24.29 7.98
C LYS A 42 -2.50 24.48 8.91
N LEU A 43 -1.86 23.39 9.30
CA LEU A 43 -0.68 23.37 10.17
C LEU A 43 0.63 23.31 9.37
N ARG A 44 0.56 23.33 8.03
CA ARG A 44 1.67 23.25 7.08
C ARG A 44 2.34 21.87 7.01
N ASN A 45 1.66 20.81 7.42
CA ASN A 45 2.08 19.42 7.14
C ASN A 45 1.63 19.01 5.73
N LEU A 46 2.13 17.88 5.23
CA LEU A 46 1.60 17.27 4.00
C LEU A 46 0.11 16.94 4.16
N ASP A 47 -0.69 17.20 3.11
CA ASP A 47 -2.11 16.83 3.10
C ASP A 47 -2.33 15.31 3.16
N ILE A 48 -1.44 14.53 2.52
CA ILE A 48 -1.41 13.07 2.66
C ILE A 48 -0.48 12.74 3.84
N PRO A 49 -1.00 12.23 4.98
CA PRO A 49 -0.21 12.16 6.21
C PRO A 49 0.92 11.12 6.19
N ALA A 50 0.81 10.07 5.36
CA ALA A 50 1.79 9.00 5.27
C ALA A 50 2.32 8.85 3.83
N VAL A 51 3.63 8.76 3.70
CA VAL A 51 4.35 8.55 2.44
C VAL A 51 5.14 7.25 2.56
N TYR A 52 4.99 6.33 1.60
CA TYR A 52 5.78 5.10 1.60
C TYR A 52 7.16 5.41 1.01
N ILE A 53 8.18 5.26 1.86
CA ILE A 53 9.60 5.48 1.58
C ILE A 53 10.35 4.40 2.33
N ASP A 54 11.29 3.73 1.67
CA ASP A 54 12.12 2.71 2.31
C ASP A 54 13.58 2.81 1.82
N LYS A 55 14.49 2.09 2.48
CA LYS A 55 15.93 1.98 2.15
C LYS A 55 16.67 3.30 2.10
N GLY A 56 16.19 4.30 2.84
CA GLY A 56 16.78 5.64 2.88
C GLY A 56 16.64 6.41 1.56
N ALA A 57 15.67 6.04 0.71
CA ALA A 57 15.39 6.77 -0.51
C ALA A 57 14.90 8.20 -0.21
N TRP A 58 15.24 9.13 -1.12
CA TRP A 58 14.85 10.54 -1.02
C TRP A 58 13.57 10.85 -1.81
N HIS A 59 12.79 9.82 -2.10
CA HIS A 59 11.52 9.93 -2.80
C HIS A 59 10.54 8.87 -2.31
N GLY A 60 9.25 9.16 -2.39
CA GLY A 60 8.18 8.33 -1.87
C GLY A 60 6.91 8.36 -2.69
N PHE A 61 6.03 7.39 -2.43
CA PHE A 61 4.80 7.19 -3.16
C PHE A 61 3.61 6.95 -2.23
N HIS A 62 2.42 7.04 -2.83
CA HIS A 62 1.13 6.88 -2.19
C HIS A 62 0.26 5.90 -2.97
N LEU A 63 -0.79 5.41 -2.32
CA LEU A 63 -1.87 4.70 -2.99
C LEU A 63 -2.84 5.70 -3.61
N PRO A 64 -3.47 5.37 -4.75
CA PRO A 64 -4.51 6.22 -5.32
C PRO A 64 -5.79 6.17 -4.47
N ASP A 65 -6.42 7.32 -4.26
CA ASP A 65 -7.77 7.45 -3.67
C ASP A 65 -8.89 7.58 -4.72
N ASN A 66 -8.53 7.94 -5.96
CA ASN A 66 -9.45 8.13 -7.07
C ASN A 66 -9.29 7.04 -8.16
N PRO A 67 -10.38 6.49 -8.70
CA PRO A 67 -10.34 5.60 -9.86
C PRO A 67 -9.59 6.15 -11.08
N SER A 68 -9.51 7.47 -11.25
CA SER A 68 -8.72 8.11 -12.31
C SER A 68 -7.23 7.90 -12.16
N ASP A 69 -6.73 7.45 -11.00
CA ASP A 69 -5.30 7.27 -10.73
C ASP A 69 -4.91 5.80 -10.57
N PHE A 70 -5.87 4.88 -10.67
CA PHE A 70 -5.61 3.44 -10.66
C PHE A 70 -4.62 3.04 -11.74
N GLY A 71 -3.76 2.06 -11.40
CA GLY A 71 -2.70 1.58 -12.29
C GLY A 71 -1.40 2.36 -12.19
N GLY A 72 -1.34 3.41 -11.37
CA GLY A 72 -0.09 4.02 -10.96
C GLY A 72 -0.10 4.31 -9.46
N PHE A 73 1.06 4.68 -8.92
CA PHE A 73 1.21 5.10 -7.53
C PHE A 73 1.34 6.63 -7.48
N VAL A 74 0.61 7.25 -6.56
CA VAL A 74 0.51 8.71 -6.49
C VAL A 74 1.84 9.29 -6.00
N GLY A 75 2.30 10.37 -6.65
CA GLY A 75 3.61 10.98 -6.45
C GLY A 75 4.50 10.95 -7.72
N PRO A 76 5.84 11.10 -7.59
CA PRO A 76 6.59 10.98 -6.35
C PRO A 76 6.58 12.25 -5.50
N LEU A 77 6.61 12.07 -4.18
CA LEU A 77 7.13 13.04 -3.24
C LEU A 77 8.66 12.98 -3.29
N ILE A 78 9.33 14.12 -3.39
CA ILE A 78 10.80 14.25 -3.35
C ILE A 78 11.19 14.98 -2.06
N ILE A 79 12.16 14.45 -1.33
CA ILE A 79 12.82 15.13 -0.21
C ILE A 79 13.96 15.97 -0.81
N ALA A 80 13.72 17.25 -1.04
CA ALA A 80 14.68 18.23 -1.52
C ALA A 80 15.49 18.81 -0.34
N GLN A 81 16.37 17.99 0.22
CA GLN A 81 17.11 18.30 1.46
C GLN A 81 16.17 18.46 2.66
N GLU A 82 15.73 19.68 2.96
CA GLU A 82 14.94 20.01 4.14
C GLU A 82 13.42 20.03 3.87
N TYR A 83 13.01 19.97 2.60
CA TYR A 83 11.61 20.13 2.19
C TYR A 83 11.10 18.96 1.37
N SER A 84 9.82 18.63 1.56
CA SER A 84 9.14 17.62 0.77
C SER A 84 8.25 18.28 -0.28
N VAL A 85 8.46 17.97 -1.56
CA VAL A 85 7.70 18.53 -2.68
C VAL A 85 7.23 17.43 -3.60
N TYR A 86 6.03 17.54 -4.14
CA TYR A 86 5.56 16.60 -5.14
C TYR A 86 5.98 17.02 -6.53
N PHE A 87 6.52 16.07 -7.29
CA PHE A 87 6.90 16.30 -8.69
C PHE A 87 5.69 16.20 -9.63
N SER A 88 4.76 15.28 -9.35
CA SER A 88 3.58 15.01 -10.16
C SER A 88 2.53 14.25 -9.37
N ASN A 89 1.29 14.21 -9.85
CA ASN A 89 0.29 13.24 -9.36
C ASN A 89 0.73 11.81 -9.65
N ASN A 90 1.29 11.57 -10.84
CA ASN A 90 1.73 10.25 -11.26
C ASN A 90 2.78 10.37 -12.38
N ILE A 91 3.86 9.61 -12.30
CA ILE A 91 4.88 9.53 -13.37
C ILE A 91 4.71 8.31 -14.28
N GLN A 92 4.08 7.24 -13.79
CA GLN A 92 3.94 5.97 -14.47
C GLN A 92 2.60 5.32 -14.11
N LYS A 93 1.71 5.28 -15.10
CA LYS A 93 0.38 4.73 -14.95
C LYS A 93 0.11 3.68 -16.02
N LEU A 94 -0.16 2.46 -15.58
CA LEU A 94 -0.59 1.35 -16.42
C LEU A 94 -1.99 1.63 -17.00
N GLN A 95 -2.14 1.40 -18.30
CA GLN A 95 -3.42 1.40 -18.99
C GLN A 95 -3.57 0.08 -19.75
N LEU A 96 -4.77 -0.47 -19.75
CA LEU A 96 -5.09 -1.69 -20.48
C LEU A 96 -5.85 -1.34 -21.76
N PHE A 97 -5.50 -2.02 -22.85
CA PHE A 97 -6.17 -1.90 -24.13
C PHE A 97 -6.60 -3.28 -24.61
N ASP A 98 -7.90 -3.45 -24.89
CA ASP A 98 -8.43 -4.67 -25.49
C ASP A 98 -8.32 -4.56 -27.02
N VAL A 99 -7.43 -5.37 -27.59
CA VAL A 99 -7.18 -5.39 -29.04
C VAL A 99 -8.32 -6.05 -29.82
N THR A 100 -9.07 -6.95 -29.22
CA THR A 100 -10.19 -7.66 -29.87
C THR A 100 -11.42 -6.76 -29.96
N MET A 101 -11.70 -6.02 -28.88
CA MET A 101 -12.82 -5.08 -28.81
C MET A 101 -12.43 -3.65 -29.21
N ASN A 102 -11.15 -3.42 -29.54
CA ASN A 102 -10.57 -2.14 -29.97
C ASN A 102 -10.92 -0.95 -29.06
N HIS A 103 -10.82 -1.12 -27.73
CA HIS A 103 -11.07 -0.05 -26.77
C HIS A 103 -10.21 -0.18 -25.50
N SER A 104 -10.00 0.93 -24.81
CA SER A 104 -9.31 0.94 -23.52
C SER A 104 -10.17 0.31 -22.43
N ARG A 105 -9.59 -0.66 -21.71
CA ARG A 105 -10.22 -1.30 -20.56
C ARG A 105 -9.85 -0.53 -19.30
N SER A 106 -10.84 0.11 -18.67
CA SER A 106 -10.60 0.85 -17.42
C SER A 106 -10.35 -0.12 -16.25
N LEU A 107 -9.30 0.12 -15.47
CA LEU A 107 -9.03 -0.64 -14.23
C LEU A 107 -10.19 -0.51 -13.22
N SER A 108 -10.92 0.60 -13.23
CA SER A 108 -12.10 0.79 -12.37
C SER A 108 -13.24 -0.19 -12.66
N SER A 109 -13.29 -0.76 -13.87
CA SER A 109 -14.29 -1.75 -14.30
C SER A 109 -14.06 -3.16 -13.73
N ALA A 110 -12.94 -3.39 -13.02
CA ALA A 110 -12.65 -4.68 -12.41
C ALA A 110 -13.76 -5.11 -11.44
N LYS A 111 -14.09 -6.41 -11.46
CA LYS A 111 -15.07 -7.01 -10.55
C LYS A 111 -14.63 -6.93 -9.10
N SER A 112 -13.35 -7.19 -8.85
CA SER A 112 -12.71 -7.00 -7.55
C SER A 112 -11.56 -6.01 -7.66
N LYS A 113 -11.41 -5.18 -6.63
CA LYS A 113 -10.38 -4.14 -6.51
C LYS A 113 -9.85 -4.17 -5.09
N GLN A 114 -8.55 -4.42 -4.93
CA GLN A 114 -7.88 -4.37 -3.64
C GLN A 114 -6.73 -3.37 -3.75
N ILE A 115 -6.75 -2.35 -2.91
CA ILE A 115 -5.74 -1.28 -2.91
C ILE A 115 -5.34 -1.12 -1.46
N PHE A 116 -4.12 -1.46 -1.13
CA PHE A 116 -3.66 -1.50 0.25
C PHE A 116 -2.15 -1.32 0.36
N SER A 117 -1.72 -0.94 1.55
CA SER A 117 -0.31 -0.92 1.95
C SER A 117 -0.02 -2.11 2.83
N GLN A 118 1.21 -2.60 2.78
CA GLN A 118 1.81 -3.49 3.78
C GLN A 118 3.04 -2.77 4.38
N PRO A 119 3.60 -3.26 5.49
CA PRO A 119 4.84 -2.72 6.05
C PRO A 119 5.99 -2.55 5.04
N ASP A 120 6.03 -3.37 4.00
CA ASP A 120 7.15 -3.44 3.05
C ASP A 120 6.79 -3.04 1.62
N ASN A 121 5.53 -2.68 1.30
CA ASN A 121 5.13 -2.30 -0.06
C ASN A 121 3.79 -1.54 -0.15
N LEU A 122 3.50 -1.05 -1.36
CA LEU A 122 2.17 -0.59 -1.78
C LEU A 122 1.63 -1.51 -2.88
N VAL A 123 0.36 -1.91 -2.79
CA VAL A 123 -0.25 -2.91 -3.66
C VAL A 123 -1.58 -2.43 -4.27
N GLN A 124 -1.76 -2.75 -5.55
CA GLN A 124 -3.04 -2.62 -6.27
C GLN A 124 -3.34 -3.92 -7.03
N ILE A 125 -4.49 -4.53 -6.79
CA ILE A 125 -4.96 -5.75 -7.46
C ILE A 125 -6.32 -5.49 -8.10
N PHE A 126 -6.42 -5.77 -9.40
CA PHE A 126 -7.63 -5.64 -10.21
C PHE A 126 -7.96 -6.97 -10.85
N THR A 127 -9.17 -7.49 -10.62
CA THR A 127 -9.58 -8.81 -11.11
C THR A 127 -10.88 -8.74 -11.90
N TRP A 128 -10.86 -9.29 -13.12
CA TRP A 128 -11.99 -9.63 -13.97
C TRP A 128 -12.09 -11.16 -14.11
N ASP A 129 -13.00 -11.67 -14.94
CA ASP A 129 -13.14 -13.12 -15.15
C ASP A 129 -11.98 -13.73 -15.95
N ASP A 130 -11.38 -12.92 -16.82
CA ASP A 130 -10.42 -13.31 -17.85
C ASP A 130 -9.01 -12.78 -17.58
N LEU A 131 -8.87 -11.83 -16.64
CA LEU A 131 -7.62 -11.13 -16.37
C LEU A 131 -7.52 -10.75 -14.89
N SER A 132 -6.32 -10.88 -14.32
CA SER A 132 -5.95 -10.24 -13.07
C SER A 132 -4.66 -9.46 -13.26
N VAL A 133 -4.62 -8.25 -12.70
CA VAL A 133 -3.45 -7.35 -12.73
C VAL A 133 -3.08 -7.01 -11.30
N SER A 134 -1.83 -7.30 -10.93
CA SER A 134 -1.25 -6.94 -9.64
C SER A 134 -0.07 -6.01 -9.85
N LEU A 135 -0.14 -4.82 -9.25
CA LEU A 135 0.97 -3.88 -9.17
C LEU A 135 1.46 -3.85 -7.73
N SER A 136 2.78 -3.95 -7.56
CA SER A 136 3.45 -3.82 -6.27
C SER A 136 4.60 -2.83 -6.39
N LEU A 137 4.73 -1.92 -5.43
CA LEU A 137 5.85 -0.98 -5.34
C LEU A 137 6.60 -1.22 -4.03
N SER A 138 7.90 -1.53 -4.16
CA SER A 138 8.84 -1.77 -3.07
C SER A 138 10.23 -1.27 -3.46
N TYR A 139 11.08 -0.99 -2.48
CA TYR A 139 12.46 -0.56 -2.72
C TYR A 139 13.40 -1.77 -2.76
N HIS A 140 14.40 -1.77 -3.66
CA HIS A 140 15.39 -2.83 -3.82
C HIS A 140 16.80 -2.37 -3.47
#